data_AF-A0A067TXC0-F1
#
_entry.id   AF-A0A067TXC0-F1
#
_cell.length_a   1.000
_cell.length_b   1.000
_cell.length_c   1.000
_cell.angle_alpha   90.00
_cell.angle_beta   90.00
_cell.angle_gamma   90.00
#
_symmetry.space_group_name_H-M   'P 1'
#
loop_
_entity.id
_entity.type
_entity.pdbx_description
1 polymer ?
#
loop_
_entity_poly.entity_id
_entity_poly.type
_entity_poly.pdbx_seq_one_letter_code
_entity_poly.pdbx_strand_id
1 'polypeptide(L)'
;MTSFDPDMNFIAVLATGHRVSVVFAAAAFLVWDILLTFDNEVNLVWRADWNFMKVLFIFQRYLPLLDSVYLTLKYQLGTDLGEGECLRLIKTSGWLAVVGFATSEVILTLRAWAVWNRNSVLTVVLLVLSCAIWIPLAVFEGGFLSSLKLGPPPYPGFSGCFIVGANNDVFVCILLLMVWNLLVFGLMAFVGIQTSVWKSRSRLSQLVYRDGAIYYFYLFIMAILNVVAVVAFPFGYGFVLLPLQRCLHSVLASRVLLNLRLCCYEETTFSERVTDFVIREVDNDSL
;
A
#
# COMPACT_ATOMS: atom_id res chain seq x y z
N MET A 1 3.94 38.07 -20.58
CA MET A 1 4.46 38.46 -19.26
C MET A 1 3.48 37.95 -18.22
N THR A 2 3.62 36.69 -17.83
CA THR A 2 2.91 36.12 -16.70
C THR A 2 3.56 36.65 -15.42
N SER A 3 2.76 37.24 -14.55
CA SER A 3 3.17 37.79 -13.26
C SER A 3 4.11 36.83 -12.52
N PHE A 4 5.32 37.31 -12.27
CA PHE A 4 6.33 36.62 -11.46
C PHE A 4 5.90 36.80 -10.00
N ASP A 5 5.17 35.83 -9.44
CA ASP A 5 4.69 35.88 -8.06
C ASP A 5 5.72 35.18 -7.14
N PRO A 6 6.57 35.93 -6.44
CA PRO A 6 7.69 35.38 -5.67
C PRO A 6 7.23 34.49 -4.51
N ASP A 7 6.05 34.73 -3.95
CA ASP A 7 5.53 33.99 -2.80
C ASP A 7 5.10 32.56 -3.18
N MET A 8 4.54 32.39 -4.39
CA MET A 8 4.08 31.09 -4.88
C MET A 8 5.25 30.14 -5.20
N ASN A 9 6.36 30.68 -5.70
CA ASN A 9 7.59 29.90 -5.93
C ASN A 9 8.25 29.48 -4.61
N PHE A 10 8.23 30.34 -3.58
CA PHE A 10 8.79 30.00 -2.27
C PHE A 10 8.04 28.83 -1.61
N ILE A 11 6.71 28.85 -1.64
CA ILE A 11 5.86 27.76 -1.12
C ILE A 11 6.13 26.46 -1.90
N ALA A 12 6.24 26.52 -3.23
CA ALA A 12 6.50 25.36 -4.06
C ALA A 12 7.89 24.74 -3.82
N VAL A 13 8.92 25.56 -3.58
CA VAL A 13 10.26 25.10 -3.21
C VAL A 13 10.26 24.40 -1.85
N LEU A 14 9.64 25.02 -0.82
CA LEU A 14 9.51 24.39 0.49
C LEU A 14 8.70 23.09 0.43
N ALA A 15 7.62 23.05 -0.36
CA ALA A 15 6.83 21.85 -0.57
C ALA A 15 7.68 20.73 -1.18
N THR A 16 8.53 21.07 -2.16
CA THR A 16 9.45 20.11 -2.79
C THR A 16 10.43 19.54 -1.78
N GLY A 17 11.03 20.38 -0.93
CA GLY A 17 11.92 19.94 0.15
C GLY A 17 11.23 18.99 1.14
N HIS A 18 10.02 19.34 1.59
CA HIS A 18 9.25 18.47 2.48
C HIS A 18 8.85 17.14 1.84
N ARG A 19 8.46 17.15 0.54
CA ARG A 19 8.18 15.91 -0.21
C ARG A 19 9.39 14.99 -0.22
N VAL A 20 10.58 15.52 -0.49
CA VAL A 20 11.83 14.75 -0.49
C VAL A 20 12.04 14.09 0.86
N SER A 21 11.94 14.84 1.96
CA SER A 21 12.10 14.30 3.31
C SER A 21 11.11 13.18 3.64
N VAL A 22 9.84 13.34 3.25
CA VAL A 22 8.81 12.30 3.47
C VAL A 22 9.06 11.07 2.61
N VAL A 23 9.51 11.23 1.36
CA VAL A 23 9.90 10.12 0.49
C VAL A 23 11.06 9.35 1.09
N PHE A 24 12.10 10.03 1.58
CA PHE A 24 13.22 9.37 2.27
C PHE A 24 12.77 8.61 3.51
N ALA A 25 11.92 9.22 4.35
CA ALA A 25 11.38 8.55 5.52
C ALA A 25 10.55 7.31 5.15
N ALA A 26 9.70 7.41 4.13
CA ALA A 26 8.88 6.30 3.63
C ALA A 26 9.74 5.18 3.01
N ALA A 27 10.79 5.53 2.27
CA ALA A 27 11.75 4.61 1.69
C ALA A 27 12.55 3.88 2.79
N ALA A 28 13.08 4.61 3.76
CA ALA A 28 13.79 4.04 4.89
C ALA A 28 12.90 3.10 5.69
N PHE A 29 11.66 3.50 5.98
CA PHE A 29 10.67 2.67 6.66
C PHE A 29 10.38 1.37 5.90
N LEU A 30 10.17 1.45 4.59
CA LEU A 30 9.95 0.29 3.73
C LEU A 30 11.16 -0.66 3.75
N VAL A 31 12.37 -0.15 3.54
CA VAL A 31 13.60 -0.97 3.53
C VAL A 31 13.81 -1.62 4.90
N TRP A 32 13.62 -0.85 5.97
CA TRP A 32 13.69 -1.37 7.34
C TRP A 32 12.69 -2.51 7.58
N ASP A 33 11.46 -2.35 7.11
CA ASP A 33 10.44 -3.40 7.23
C ASP A 33 10.80 -4.68 6.46
N ILE A 34 11.36 -4.54 5.26
CA ILE A 34 11.85 -5.67 4.46
C ILE A 34 12.95 -6.40 5.22
N LEU A 35 13.93 -5.68 5.76
CA LEU A 35 15.03 -6.29 6.53
C LEU A 35 14.53 -7.05 7.76
N LEU A 36 13.60 -6.47 8.52
CA LEU A 36 13.04 -7.10 9.72
C LEU A 36 12.24 -8.37 9.44
N THR A 37 11.65 -8.49 8.26
CA THR A 37 10.76 -9.61 7.92
C THR A 37 11.40 -10.59 6.94
N PHE A 38 12.62 -10.32 6.49
CA PHE A 38 13.31 -11.10 5.47
C PHE A 38 13.43 -12.60 5.81
N ASP A 39 13.78 -12.93 7.06
CA ASP A 39 13.89 -14.32 7.50
C ASP A 39 12.54 -15.07 7.38
N ASN A 40 11.45 -14.41 7.77
CA ASN A 40 10.10 -14.97 7.64
C ASN A 40 9.67 -15.05 6.17
N GLU A 41 10.02 -14.05 5.35
CA GLU A 41 9.77 -14.08 3.91
C GLU A 41 10.45 -15.27 3.26
N VAL A 42 11.74 -15.51 3.54
CA VAL A 42 12.51 -16.60 2.95
C VAL A 42 11.87 -17.95 3.31
N ASN A 43 11.55 -18.15 4.58
CA ASN A 43 11.01 -19.42 5.06
C ASN A 43 9.57 -19.68 4.60
N LEU A 44 8.71 -18.65 4.56
CA LEU A 44 7.26 -18.82 4.34
C LEU A 44 6.80 -18.51 2.92
N VAL A 45 7.58 -17.75 2.16
CA VAL A 45 7.20 -17.29 0.82
C VAL A 45 8.16 -17.80 -0.23
N TRP A 46 9.47 -17.61 -0.05
CA TRP A 46 10.45 -17.99 -1.07
C TRP A 46 10.57 -19.50 -1.24
N ARG A 47 10.60 -20.25 -0.14
CA ARG A 47 10.63 -21.72 -0.14
C ARG A 47 9.33 -22.38 -0.54
N ALA A 48 8.20 -21.68 -0.45
CA ALA A 48 6.90 -22.21 -0.85
C ALA A 48 6.81 -22.38 -2.38
N ASP A 49 5.99 -23.31 -2.85
CA ASP A 49 5.76 -23.53 -4.28
C ASP A 49 5.22 -22.27 -4.98
N TRP A 50 5.50 -22.18 -6.28
CA TRP A 50 4.99 -21.10 -7.10
C TRP A 50 3.47 -21.15 -7.20
N ASN A 51 2.81 -20.10 -6.72
CA ASN A 51 1.38 -19.91 -6.83
C ASN A 51 1.05 -18.43 -7.08
N PHE A 52 -0.20 -18.17 -7.45
CA PHE A 52 -0.70 -16.83 -7.74
C PHE A 52 -0.43 -15.83 -6.58
N MET A 53 -0.67 -16.25 -5.34
CA MET A 53 -0.47 -15.39 -4.16
C MET A 53 1.01 -15.04 -3.93
N LYS A 54 1.95 -15.96 -4.23
CA LYS A 54 3.39 -15.71 -4.15
C LYS A 54 3.81 -14.64 -5.15
N VAL A 55 3.32 -14.72 -6.39
CA VAL A 55 3.61 -13.71 -7.43
C VAL A 55 3.06 -12.35 -7.02
N LEU A 56 1.80 -12.29 -6.58
CA LEU A 56 1.20 -11.03 -6.11
C LEU A 56 1.98 -10.45 -4.94
N PHE A 57 2.37 -11.27 -3.97
CA PHE A 57 3.15 -10.83 -2.82
C PHE A 57 4.50 -10.24 -3.24
N ILE A 58 5.30 -10.95 -4.05
CA ILE A 58 6.63 -10.47 -4.48
C ILE A 58 6.48 -9.16 -5.26
N PHE A 59 5.53 -9.11 -6.20
CA PHE A 59 5.28 -7.92 -6.99
C PHE A 59 4.88 -6.74 -6.11
N GLN A 60 3.88 -6.92 -5.26
CA GLN A 60 3.45 -5.90 -4.30
C GLN A 60 4.59 -5.42 -3.38
N ARG A 61 5.37 -6.36 -2.85
CA ARG A 61 6.40 -6.12 -1.83
C ARG A 61 7.51 -5.23 -2.35
N TYR A 62 8.02 -5.52 -3.54
CA TYR A 62 9.22 -4.88 -4.07
C TYR A 62 8.94 -3.77 -5.09
N LEU A 63 7.73 -3.65 -5.65
CA LEU A 63 7.38 -2.54 -6.54
C LEU A 63 7.62 -1.15 -5.92
N PRO A 64 7.34 -0.92 -4.61
CA PRO A 64 7.70 0.32 -3.92
C PRO A 64 9.17 0.75 -4.02
N LEU A 65 10.09 -0.21 -4.12
CA LEU A 65 11.52 0.07 -4.30
C LEU A 65 11.80 0.67 -5.68
N LEU A 66 11.01 0.30 -6.69
CA LEU A 66 11.13 0.87 -8.03
C LEU A 66 10.40 2.22 -8.14
N ASP A 67 9.13 2.30 -7.75
CA ASP A 67 8.33 3.52 -7.91
C ASP A 67 8.73 4.63 -6.92
N SER A 68 8.77 4.32 -5.62
CA SER A 68 8.85 5.29 -4.53
C SER A 68 10.29 5.55 -4.10
N VAL A 69 11.18 4.56 -4.22
CA VAL A 69 12.60 4.75 -3.90
C VAL A 69 13.37 5.17 -5.14
N TYR A 70 13.44 4.33 -6.18
CA TYR A 70 14.28 4.63 -7.34
C TYR A 70 13.75 5.79 -8.20
N LEU A 71 12.55 5.65 -8.76
CA LEU A 71 12.03 6.64 -9.72
C LEU A 71 11.73 7.98 -9.05
N THR A 72 11.10 7.96 -7.87
CA THR A 72 10.77 9.19 -7.14
C THR A 72 12.00 9.96 -6.70
N LEU A 73 13.01 9.30 -6.12
CA LEU A 73 14.25 10.00 -5.79
C LEU A 73 14.98 10.48 -7.05
N LYS A 74 14.95 9.70 -8.15
CA LYS A 74 15.57 10.12 -9.41
C LYS A 74 14.96 11.41 -9.95
N TYR A 75 13.63 11.53 -10.02
CA TYR A 75 13.02 12.75 -10.54
C TYR A 75 13.03 13.91 -9.51
N GLN A 76 13.21 13.63 -8.21
CA GLN A 76 13.30 14.68 -7.18
C GLN A 76 14.73 15.21 -6.95
N LEU A 77 15.76 14.41 -7.22
CA LEU A 77 17.17 14.74 -6.93
C LEU A 77 18.08 14.71 -8.16
N GLY A 78 17.59 14.26 -9.30
CA GLY A 78 18.38 14.17 -10.53
C GLY A 78 18.87 15.54 -10.98
N THR A 79 20.16 15.64 -11.28
CA THR A 79 20.77 16.80 -11.92
C THR A 79 20.61 16.70 -13.44
N ASP A 80 20.47 17.84 -14.11
CA ASP A 80 20.45 17.94 -15.58
C ASP A 80 19.39 17.08 -16.30
N LEU A 81 18.24 16.84 -15.64
CA LEU A 81 17.11 16.14 -16.25
C LEU A 81 16.42 17.05 -17.28
N GLY A 82 16.39 16.61 -18.54
CA GLY A 82 15.58 17.26 -19.57
C GLY A 82 14.08 17.17 -19.25
N GLU A 83 13.30 18.15 -19.71
CA GLU A 83 11.84 18.21 -19.48
C GLU A 83 11.13 16.91 -19.89
N GLY A 84 11.48 16.37 -21.07
CA GLY A 84 10.90 15.13 -21.57
C GLY A 84 11.29 13.89 -20.75
N GLU A 85 12.49 13.85 -20.16
CA GLU A 85 12.90 12.76 -19.27
C GLU A 85 12.18 12.84 -17.93
N CYS A 86 12.13 14.03 -17.36
CA CYS A 86 11.40 14.33 -16.14
C CYS A 86 9.92 13.89 -16.22
N LEU A 87 9.24 14.27 -17.30
CA LEU A 87 7.84 13.90 -17.52
C LEU A 87 7.67 12.39 -17.65
N ARG A 88 8.58 11.69 -18.34
CA ARG A 88 8.56 10.23 -18.43
C ARG A 88 8.75 9.58 -17.06
N LEU A 89 9.67 10.05 -16.24
CA LEU A 89 9.92 9.52 -14.90
C LEU A 89 8.69 9.68 -14.00
N ILE A 90 8.11 10.88 -13.95
CA ILE A 90 6.92 11.15 -13.13
C ILE A 90 5.74 10.30 -13.59
N LYS A 91 5.48 10.24 -14.91
CA LYS A 91 4.39 9.42 -15.47
C LYS A 91 4.58 7.93 -15.17
N THR A 92 5.80 7.43 -15.33
CA THR A 92 6.12 6.02 -15.04
C THR A 92 5.94 5.73 -13.56
N SER A 93 6.42 6.62 -12.68
CA SER A 93 6.25 6.50 -11.23
C SER A 93 4.77 6.50 -10.82
N GLY A 94 3.96 7.38 -11.41
CA GLY A 94 2.51 7.47 -11.13
C GLY A 94 1.77 6.19 -11.53
N TRP A 95 2.00 5.68 -12.74
CA TRP A 95 1.37 4.43 -13.18
C TRP A 95 1.81 3.22 -12.35
N LEU A 96 3.09 3.12 -12.00
CA LEU A 96 3.57 2.05 -11.13
C LEU A 96 2.99 2.16 -9.72
N ALA A 97 2.80 3.38 -9.19
CA ALA A 97 2.13 3.59 -7.92
C ALA A 97 0.67 3.12 -7.96
N VAL A 98 -0.10 3.44 -9.03
CA VAL A 98 -1.48 2.93 -9.20
C VAL A 98 -1.52 1.42 -9.22
N VAL A 99 -0.67 0.81 -10.05
CA VAL A 99 -0.56 -0.66 -10.15
C VAL A 99 -0.21 -1.26 -8.78
N GLY A 100 0.69 -0.62 -8.04
CA GLY A 100 1.09 -1.01 -6.70
C GLY A 100 -0.01 -0.89 -5.64
N PHE A 101 -0.78 0.19 -5.64
CA PHE A 101 -1.95 0.29 -4.77
C PHE A 101 -2.97 -0.79 -5.12
N ALA A 102 -3.26 -0.99 -6.41
CA ALA A 102 -4.21 -2.00 -6.87
C ALA A 102 -3.79 -3.41 -6.43
N THR A 103 -2.51 -3.78 -6.57
CA THR A 103 -2.04 -5.09 -6.13
C THR A 103 -2.09 -5.27 -4.61
N SER A 104 -1.83 -4.21 -3.83
CA SER A 104 -1.99 -4.23 -2.37
C SER A 104 -3.43 -4.54 -2.00
N GLU A 105 -4.35 -3.82 -2.63
CA GLU A 105 -5.77 -3.91 -2.37
C GLU A 105 -6.36 -5.24 -2.82
N VAL A 106 -5.87 -5.82 -3.92
CA VAL A 106 -6.26 -7.18 -4.32
C VAL A 106 -5.89 -8.19 -3.24
N ILE A 107 -4.68 -8.13 -2.67
CA ILE A 107 -4.27 -9.05 -1.59
C ILE A 107 -5.19 -8.88 -0.36
N LEU A 108 -5.43 -7.63 0.04
CA LEU A 108 -6.27 -7.29 1.18
C LEU A 108 -7.73 -7.70 0.98
N THR A 109 -8.23 -7.61 -0.25
CA THR A 109 -9.60 -8.01 -0.64
C THR A 109 -9.75 -9.51 -0.71
N LEU A 110 -8.77 -10.23 -1.26
CA LEU A 110 -8.76 -11.69 -1.28
C LEU A 110 -8.78 -12.26 0.14
N ARG A 111 -8.10 -11.61 1.08
CA ARG A 111 -8.20 -11.94 2.51
C ARG A 111 -9.61 -11.72 3.03
N ALA A 112 -10.20 -10.54 2.81
CA ALA A 112 -11.58 -10.26 3.24
C ALA A 112 -12.58 -11.27 2.66
N TRP A 113 -12.41 -11.65 1.39
CA TRP A 113 -13.21 -12.66 0.73
C TRP A 113 -13.06 -14.06 1.36
N ALA A 114 -11.83 -14.47 1.70
CA ALA A 114 -11.57 -15.74 2.35
C ALA A 114 -12.22 -15.82 3.74
N VAL A 115 -12.21 -14.71 4.49
CA VAL A 115 -12.87 -14.58 5.80
C VAL A 115 -14.39 -14.77 5.69
N TRP A 116 -14.98 -14.35 4.58
CA TRP A 116 -16.42 -14.50 4.32
C TRP A 116 -16.83 -15.87 3.77
N ASN A 117 -16.04 -16.90 4.05
CA ASN A 117 -16.27 -18.27 3.60
C ASN A 117 -16.49 -18.36 2.08
N ARG A 118 -15.79 -17.52 1.30
CA ARG A 118 -15.83 -17.50 -0.17
C ARG A 118 -17.23 -17.36 -0.77
N ASN A 119 -18.12 -16.59 -0.12
CA ASN A 119 -19.49 -16.39 -0.60
C ASN A 119 -19.51 -15.80 -2.03
N SER A 120 -20.13 -16.52 -2.97
CA SER A 120 -20.21 -16.14 -4.40
C SER A 120 -20.89 -14.80 -4.64
N VAL A 121 -21.89 -14.43 -3.82
CA VAL A 121 -22.56 -13.13 -3.91
C VAL A 121 -21.58 -12.01 -3.57
N LEU A 122 -20.82 -12.17 -2.48
CA LEU A 122 -19.82 -11.20 -2.07
C LEU A 122 -18.70 -11.09 -3.11
N THR A 123 -18.32 -12.18 -3.77
CA THR A 123 -17.35 -12.13 -4.88
C THR A 123 -17.82 -11.21 -6.00
N VAL A 124 -19.05 -11.40 -6.49
CA VAL A 124 -19.59 -10.58 -7.58
C VAL A 124 -19.69 -9.12 -7.14
N VAL A 125 -20.19 -8.86 -5.92
CA VAL A 125 -20.29 -7.50 -5.37
C VAL A 125 -18.92 -6.83 -5.27
N LEU A 126 -17.92 -7.51 -4.69
CA LEU A 126 -16.57 -6.96 -4.55
C LEU A 126 -15.93 -6.69 -5.91
N LEU A 127 -16.07 -7.58 -6.89
CA LEU A 127 -15.53 -7.38 -8.23
C LEU A 127 -16.17 -6.19 -8.93
N VAL A 128 -17.50 -6.04 -8.85
CA VAL A 128 -18.23 -4.91 -9.43
C VAL A 128 -17.79 -3.59 -8.77
N LEU A 129 -17.71 -3.56 -7.44
CA LEU A 129 -17.26 -2.38 -6.70
C LEU A 129 -15.80 -2.05 -6.98
N SER A 130 -14.91 -3.05 -7.06
CA SER A 130 -13.53 -2.86 -7.48
C SER A 130 -13.46 -2.21 -8.85
N CYS A 131 -14.20 -2.72 -9.84
CA CYS A 131 -14.22 -2.13 -11.17
C CYS A 131 -14.77 -0.69 -11.14
N ALA A 132 -15.84 -0.45 -10.39
CA ALA A 132 -16.47 0.87 -10.25
C ALA A 132 -15.56 1.92 -9.60
N ILE A 133 -14.52 1.51 -8.87
CA ILE A 133 -13.58 2.42 -8.20
C ILE A 133 -12.25 2.50 -8.95
N TRP A 134 -11.65 1.37 -9.31
CA TRP A 134 -10.34 1.33 -9.94
C TRP A 134 -10.33 1.82 -11.38
N ILE A 135 -11.41 1.61 -12.13
CA ILE A 135 -11.49 2.11 -13.52
C ILE A 135 -11.53 3.65 -13.53
N PRO A 136 -12.44 4.33 -12.80
CA PRO A 136 -12.39 5.79 -12.70
C PRO A 136 -11.07 6.30 -12.13
N LEU A 137 -10.51 5.65 -11.11
CA LEU A 137 -9.22 6.05 -10.53
C LEU A 137 -8.12 6.05 -11.59
N ALA A 138 -8.01 5.02 -12.43
CA ALA A 138 -7.03 4.98 -13.51
C ALA A 138 -7.27 6.07 -14.57
N VAL A 139 -8.54 6.39 -14.88
CA VAL A 139 -8.90 7.45 -15.83
C VAL A 139 -8.51 8.83 -15.29
N PHE A 140 -8.86 9.14 -14.04
CA PHE A 140 -8.52 10.42 -13.40
C PHE A 140 -7.01 10.57 -13.21
N GLU A 141 -6.30 9.50 -12.85
CA GLU A 141 -4.84 9.52 -12.78
C GLU A 141 -4.22 9.79 -14.16
N GLY A 142 -4.72 9.13 -15.22
CA GLY A 142 -4.28 9.38 -16.59
C GLY A 142 -4.49 10.84 -17.01
N GLY A 143 -5.63 11.43 -16.63
CA GLY A 143 -5.93 12.86 -16.81
C GLY A 143 -4.94 13.76 -16.09
N PHE A 144 -4.72 13.50 -14.79
CA PHE A 144 -3.75 14.23 -13.98
C PHE A 144 -2.34 14.18 -14.58
N LEU A 145 -1.83 12.98 -14.86
CA LEU A 145 -0.49 12.78 -15.39
C LEU A 145 -0.31 13.43 -16.77
N SER A 146 -1.37 13.52 -17.56
CA SER A 146 -1.36 14.22 -18.85
C SER A 146 -1.43 15.73 -18.71
N SER A 147 -2.01 16.25 -17.62
CA SER A 147 -2.13 17.67 -17.33
C SER A 147 -0.90 18.31 -16.67
N LEU A 148 0.09 17.50 -16.28
CA LEU A 148 1.31 17.96 -15.61
C LEU A 148 2.07 18.99 -16.46
N LYS A 149 2.35 20.14 -15.85
CA LYS A 149 3.17 21.22 -16.41
C LYS A 149 4.46 21.34 -15.62
N LEU A 150 5.58 21.27 -16.31
CA LEU A 150 6.92 21.46 -15.75
C LEU A 150 7.35 22.91 -15.96
N GLY A 151 7.99 23.48 -14.95
CA GLY A 151 8.54 24.84 -14.99
C GLY A 151 10.07 24.83 -15.05
N PRO A 152 10.69 25.98 -15.39
CA PRO A 152 12.12 26.14 -15.26
C PRO A 152 12.55 26.01 -13.78
N PRO A 153 13.82 25.63 -13.51
CA PRO A 153 14.32 25.53 -12.15
C PRO A 153 14.18 26.88 -11.43
N PRO A 154 13.68 26.91 -10.16
CA PRO A 154 13.40 28.14 -9.45
C PRO A 154 14.67 28.93 -9.04
N TYR A 155 15.82 28.26 -8.97
CA TYR A 155 17.12 28.88 -8.69
C TYR A 155 18.28 28.11 -9.35
N PRO A 156 19.44 28.75 -9.58
CA PRO A 156 20.61 28.07 -10.13
C PRO A 156 21.09 26.92 -9.23
N GLY A 157 21.28 25.73 -9.80
CA GLY A 157 21.67 24.54 -9.04
C GLY A 157 20.52 23.80 -8.35
N PHE A 158 19.25 24.10 -8.68
CA PHE A 158 18.11 23.27 -8.28
C PHE A 158 18.22 21.87 -8.92
N SER A 159 18.14 20.83 -8.08
CA SER A 159 18.09 19.43 -8.53
C SER A 159 16.65 18.93 -8.56
N GLY A 160 16.34 18.11 -9.57
CA GLY A 160 15.04 17.49 -9.74
C GLY A 160 14.06 18.24 -10.66
N CYS A 161 12.84 17.74 -10.66
CA CYS A 161 11.74 18.17 -11.49
C CYS A 161 10.86 19.22 -10.78
N PHE A 162 10.74 20.41 -11.37
CA PHE A 162 9.86 21.45 -10.83
C PHE A 162 8.48 21.41 -11.48
N ILE A 163 7.49 20.94 -10.71
CA ILE A 163 6.09 20.86 -11.15
C ILE A 163 5.39 22.18 -10.80
N VAL A 164 4.98 22.93 -11.83
CA VAL A 164 4.34 24.25 -11.66
C VAL A 164 2.81 24.18 -11.67
N GLY A 165 2.23 23.12 -12.20
CA GLY A 165 0.78 23.00 -12.28
C GLY A 165 0.32 21.64 -12.77
N ALA A 166 -0.90 21.28 -12.36
CA ALA A 166 -1.64 20.13 -12.83
C ALA A 166 -3.12 20.34 -12.51
N ASN A 167 -4.00 19.54 -13.11
CA ASN A 167 -5.40 19.50 -12.70
C ASN A 167 -5.55 18.89 -11.30
N ASN A 168 -6.70 19.12 -10.67
CA ASN A 168 -7.01 18.57 -9.35
C ASN A 168 -7.57 17.13 -9.39
N ASP A 169 -7.41 16.42 -10.51
CA ASP A 169 -8.01 15.08 -10.71
C ASP A 169 -7.50 14.05 -9.68
N VAL A 170 -6.28 14.20 -9.16
CA VAL A 170 -5.73 13.34 -8.08
C VAL A 170 -6.56 13.40 -6.81
N PHE A 171 -7.24 14.52 -6.53
CA PHE A 171 -8.15 14.59 -5.38
C PHE A 171 -9.27 13.55 -5.49
N VAL A 172 -9.79 13.32 -6.70
CA VAL A 172 -10.79 12.28 -6.95
C VAL A 172 -10.19 10.90 -6.73
N CYS A 173 -8.95 10.66 -7.19
CA CYS A 173 -8.25 9.40 -6.93
C CYS A 173 -8.12 9.10 -5.43
N ILE A 174 -7.76 10.11 -4.62
CA ILE A 174 -7.61 9.98 -3.16
C ILE A 174 -8.96 9.68 -2.50
N LEU A 175 -10.02 10.37 -2.91
CA LEU A 175 -11.37 10.12 -2.40
C LEU A 175 -11.85 8.70 -2.74
N LEU A 176 -11.65 8.26 -3.99
CA LEU A 176 -12.01 6.91 -4.44
C LEU A 176 -11.26 5.84 -3.63
N LEU A 177 -9.95 6.05 -3.40
CA LEU A 177 -9.14 5.16 -2.58
C LEU A 177 -9.58 5.15 -1.11
N MET A 178 -9.95 6.31 -0.55
CA MET A 178 -10.51 6.41 0.81
C MET A 178 -11.82 5.64 0.93
N VAL A 179 -12.73 5.78 -0.04
CA VAL A 179 -13.99 5.02 -0.09
C VAL A 179 -13.71 3.53 -0.13
N TRP A 180 -12.76 3.09 -0.96
CA TRP A 180 -12.36 1.68 -1.01
C TRP A 180 -11.82 1.18 0.34
N ASN A 181 -10.88 1.91 0.94
CA ASN A 181 -10.30 1.56 2.24
C ASN A 181 -11.38 1.47 3.33
N LEU A 182 -12.37 2.38 3.32
CA LEU A 182 -13.50 2.34 4.23
C LEU A 182 -14.37 1.09 4.01
N LEU A 183 -14.67 0.74 2.77
CA LEU A 183 -15.47 -0.44 2.43
C LEU A 183 -14.80 -1.72 2.95
N VAL A 184 -13.52 -1.91 2.63
CA VAL A 184 -12.79 -3.11 3.03
C VAL A 184 -12.56 -3.14 4.56
N PHE A 185 -12.27 -1.99 5.17
CA PHE A 185 -12.20 -1.87 6.64
C PHE A 185 -13.54 -2.23 7.30
N GLY A 186 -14.66 -1.69 6.80
CA GLY A 186 -15.99 -1.94 7.33
C GLY A 186 -16.37 -3.43 7.26
N LEU A 187 -16.02 -4.10 6.16
CA LEU A 187 -16.13 -5.55 6.06
C LEU A 187 -15.27 -6.21 7.16
N MET A 188 -13.96 -6.01 7.17
CA MET A 188 -13.10 -6.69 8.15
C MET A 188 -13.51 -6.43 9.62
N ALA A 189 -13.94 -5.22 9.94
CA ALA A 189 -14.45 -4.86 11.26
C ALA A 189 -15.76 -5.59 11.60
N PHE A 190 -16.70 -5.69 10.66
CA PHE A 190 -17.98 -6.37 10.88
C PHE A 190 -17.77 -7.85 11.27
N VAL A 191 -16.93 -8.59 10.53
CA VAL A 191 -16.64 -9.98 10.90
C VAL A 191 -15.84 -10.08 12.19
N GLY A 192 -14.91 -9.15 12.43
CA GLY A 192 -14.20 -9.07 13.71
C GLY A 192 -15.15 -8.95 14.90
N ILE A 193 -16.16 -8.07 14.81
CA ILE A 193 -17.19 -7.88 15.84
C ILE A 193 -18.07 -9.12 15.95
N GLN A 194 -18.57 -9.66 14.84
CA GLN A 194 -19.43 -10.85 14.85
C GLN A 194 -18.73 -12.03 15.52
N THR A 195 -17.46 -12.28 15.21
CA THR A 195 -16.67 -13.38 15.78
C THR A 195 -16.32 -13.15 17.26
N SER A 196 -16.19 -11.88 17.69
CA SER A 196 -15.97 -11.55 19.10
C SER A 196 -17.24 -11.74 19.94
N VAL A 197 -18.41 -11.40 19.39
CA VAL A 197 -19.71 -11.54 20.06
C VAL A 197 -20.11 -13.01 20.14
N TRP A 198 -19.90 -13.76 19.05
CA TRP A 198 -20.14 -15.19 18.99
C TRP A 198 -18.89 -15.92 19.45
N LYS A 199 -18.67 -16.06 20.78
CA LYS A 199 -17.54 -16.74 21.46
C LYS A 199 -16.89 -17.87 20.64
N SER A 200 -16.07 -17.53 19.64
CA SER A 200 -15.37 -18.51 18.83
C SER A 200 -14.26 -19.11 19.70
N ARG A 201 -14.24 -20.44 19.82
CA ARG A 201 -13.40 -21.17 20.77
C ARG A 201 -11.91 -21.25 20.36
N SER A 202 -11.53 -20.84 19.15
CA SER A 202 -10.12 -20.92 18.71
C SER A 202 -9.39 -19.57 18.86
N ARG A 203 -8.26 -19.60 19.57
CA ARG A 203 -7.35 -18.46 19.77
C ARG A 203 -6.86 -17.87 18.43
N LEU A 204 -6.69 -18.72 17.41
CA LEU A 204 -6.35 -18.33 16.04
C LEU A 204 -7.40 -17.41 15.42
N SER A 205 -8.69 -17.73 15.56
CA SER A 205 -9.76 -16.91 14.96
C SER A 205 -9.76 -15.49 15.54
N GLN A 206 -9.61 -15.35 16.86
CA GLN A 206 -9.57 -14.02 17.50
C GLN A 206 -8.36 -13.19 17.06
N LEU A 207 -7.16 -13.80 16.99
CA LEU A 207 -5.95 -13.13 16.52
C LEU A 207 -6.07 -12.71 15.04
N VAL A 208 -6.52 -13.61 14.18
CA VAL A 208 -6.63 -13.35 12.74
C VAL A 208 -7.68 -12.27 12.42
N TYR A 209 -8.79 -12.24 13.16
CA TYR A 209 -9.88 -11.29 12.89
C TYR A 209 -9.71 -9.94 13.59
N ARG A 210 -9.40 -9.92 14.90
CA ARG A 210 -9.26 -8.68 15.66
C ARG A 210 -7.96 -7.96 15.28
N ASP A 211 -6.84 -8.68 15.31
CA ASP A 211 -5.54 -8.07 15.05
C ASP A 211 -5.31 -7.93 13.53
N GLY A 212 -6.11 -8.63 12.71
CA GLY A 212 -6.16 -8.41 11.26
C GLY A 212 -6.82 -7.11 10.82
N ALA A 213 -7.85 -6.63 11.53
CA ALA A 213 -8.60 -5.43 11.17
C ALA A 213 -7.79 -4.14 11.39
N ILE A 214 -6.82 -4.14 12.32
CA ILE A 214 -6.01 -2.96 12.65
C ILE A 214 -5.21 -2.45 11.44
N TYR A 215 -4.76 -3.35 10.56
CA TYR A 215 -4.03 -2.99 9.35
C TYR A 215 -4.89 -2.16 8.39
N TYR A 216 -6.16 -2.55 8.22
CA TYR A 216 -7.12 -1.81 7.40
C TYR A 216 -7.50 -0.46 8.05
N PHE A 217 -7.57 -0.42 9.38
CA PHE A 217 -7.80 0.82 10.12
C PHE A 217 -6.67 1.84 9.90
N TYR A 218 -5.40 1.41 9.95
CA TYR A 218 -4.26 2.29 9.66
C TYR A 218 -4.30 2.83 8.22
N LEU A 219 -4.67 2.00 7.24
CA LEU A 219 -4.82 2.42 5.85
C LEU A 219 -5.94 3.44 5.67
N PHE A 220 -7.05 3.23 6.38
CA PHE A 220 -8.17 4.16 6.38
C PHE A 220 -7.81 5.52 7.01
N ILE A 221 -7.14 5.52 8.17
CA ILE A 221 -6.62 6.76 8.78
C ILE A 221 -5.67 7.47 7.81
N MET A 222 -4.75 6.74 7.20
CA MET A 222 -3.79 7.33 6.26
C MET A 222 -4.49 7.96 5.05
N ALA A 223 -5.56 7.33 4.54
CA ALA A 223 -6.37 7.90 3.48
C ALA A 223 -7.09 9.18 3.91
N ILE A 224 -7.65 9.24 5.13
CA ILE A 224 -8.23 10.46 5.70
C ILE A 224 -7.17 11.56 5.78
N LEU A 225 -5.97 11.25 6.29
CA LEU A 225 -4.89 12.23 6.40
C LEU A 225 -4.49 12.80 5.03
N ASN A 226 -4.52 11.98 3.97
CA ASN A 226 -4.29 12.46 2.61
C ASN A 226 -5.41 13.38 2.11
N VAL A 227 -6.69 13.06 2.37
CA VAL A 227 -7.81 13.96 2.04
C VAL A 227 -7.68 15.28 2.78
N VAL A 228 -7.43 15.24 4.09
CA VAL A 228 -7.24 16.43 4.92
C VAL A 228 -6.05 17.24 4.42
N ALA A 229 -4.94 16.60 4.05
CA ALA A 229 -3.77 17.29 3.52
C ALA A 229 -4.10 18.07 2.24
N VAL A 230 -4.86 17.48 1.32
CA VAL A 230 -5.26 18.16 0.07
C VAL A 230 -6.20 19.35 0.32
N VAL A 231 -7.13 19.23 1.27
CA VAL A 231 -8.11 20.28 1.54
C VAL A 231 -7.53 21.41 2.42
N ALA A 232 -6.67 21.07 3.38
CA ALA A 232 -6.17 22.00 4.38
C ALA A 232 -4.89 22.73 3.96
N PHE A 233 -4.05 22.13 3.11
CA PHE A 233 -2.76 22.71 2.72
C PHE A 233 -2.79 23.34 1.33
N PRO A 234 -1.97 24.40 1.10
CA PRO A 234 -1.89 25.06 -0.21
C PRO A 234 -1.32 24.14 -1.30
N PHE A 235 -1.52 24.58 -2.55
CA PHE A 235 -1.05 23.88 -3.75
C PHE A 235 0.44 23.49 -3.61
N GLY A 236 0.75 22.21 -3.79
CA GLY A 236 2.09 21.64 -3.57
C GLY A 236 2.21 20.79 -2.31
N TYR A 237 1.49 21.10 -1.24
CA TYR A 237 1.58 20.33 0.02
C TYR A 237 0.57 19.19 0.13
N GLY A 238 -0.55 19.27 -0.60
CA GLY A 238 -1.65 18.31 -0.48
C GLY A 238 -1.26 16.86 -0.75
N PHE A 239 -0.22 16.61 -1.55
CA PHE A 239 0.19 15.28 -2.00
C PHE A 239 1.43 14.74 -1.30
N VAL A 240 1.95 15.45 -0.29
CA VAL A 240 3.17 15.09 0.43
C VAL A 240 3.07 13.72 1.11
N LEU A 241 1.86 13.33 1.55
CA LEU A 241 1.62 12.10 2.30
C LEU A 241 1.37 10.86 1.41
N LEU A 242 1.24 11.02 0.08
CA LEU A 242 0.95 9.91 -0.83
C LEU A 242 2.07 8.87 -0.90
N PRO A 243 3.37 9.23 -0.99
CA PRO A 243 4.45 8.24 -0.98
C PRO A 243 4.46 7.42 0.31
N LEU A 244 4.17 8.06 1.45
CA LEU A 244 4.05 7.37 2.73
C LEU A 244 2.87 6.39 2.72
N GLN A 245 1.70 6.81 2.20
CA GLN A 245 0.57 5.92 2.03
C GLN A 245 0.93 4.73 1.12
N ARG A 246 1.63 4.96 0.01
CA ARG A 246 2.08 3.91 -0.92
C ARG A 246 2.95 2.85 -0.25
N CYS A 247 3.95 3.28 0.53
CA CYS A 247 4.80 2.38 1.29
C CYS A 247 4.00 1.64 2.38
N LEU A 248 3.10 2.34 3.09
CA LEU A 248 2.24 1.73 4.12
C LEU A 248 1.33 0.64 3.54
N HIS A 249 0.69 0.86 2.38
CA HIS A 249 -0.11 -0.19 1.72
C HIS A 249 0.74 -1.45 1.48
N SER A 250 2.00 -1.30 1.06
CA SER A 250 2.88 -2.45 0.87
C SER A 250 3.28 -3.14 2.16
N VAL A 251 3.74 -2.38 3.15
CA VAL A 251 4.15 -2.93 4.45
C VAL A 251 2.99 -3.65 5.13
N LEU A 252 1.81 -3.02 5.19
CA LEU A 252 0.66 -3.59 5.88
C LEU A 252 0.09 -4.81 5.15
N ALA A 253 -0.03 -4.77 3.81
CA ALA A 253 -0.45 -5.95 3.04
C ALA A 253 0.51 -7.13 3.22
N SER A 254 1.82 -6.84 3.26
CA SER A 254 2.86 -7.87 3.42
C SER A 254 2.86 -8.47 4.82
N ARG A 255 2.84 -7.64 5.86
CA ARG A 255 2.78 -8.09 7.27
C ARG A 255 1.54 -8.91 7.56
N VAL A 256 0.39 -8.50 7.03
CA VAL A 256 -0.86 -9.27 7.14
C VAL A 256 -0.68 -10.68 6.58
N LEU A 257 -0.10 -10.82 5.39
CA LEU A 257 0.05 -12.13 4.76
C LEU A 257 1.09 -12.99 5.48
N LEU A 258 2.22 -12.39 5.88
CA LEU A 258 3.28 -13.08 6.61
C LEU A 258 2.78 -13.58 7.97
N ASN A 259 2.10 -12.73 8.74
CA ASN A 259 1.54 -13.12 10.03
C ASN A 259 0.52 -14.25 9.89
N LEU A 260 -0.32 -14.22 8.85
CA LEU A 260 -1.25 -15.31 8.58
C LEU A 260 -0.51 -16.63 8.29
N ARG A 261 0.53 -16.60 7.45
CA ARG A 261 1.33 -17.79 7.12
C ARG A 261 2.10 -18.32 8.32
N LEU A 262 2.64 -17.44 9.16
CA LEU A 262 3.30 -17.80 10.42
C LEU A 262 2.34 -18.57 11.33
N CYS A 263 1.13 -18.06 11.54
CA CYS A 263 0.15 -18.73 12.38
C CYS A 263 -0.25 -20.11 11.83
N CYS A 264 -0.49 -20.22 10.52
CA CYS A 264 -0.80 -21.52 9.91
C CYS A 264 0.36 -22.52 10.03
N TYR A 265 1.60 -22.05 9.88
CA TYR A 265 2.78 -22.88 10.05
C TYR A 265 2.91 -23.39 11.50
N GLU A 266 2.78 -22.49 12.48
CA GLU A 266 2.82 -22.85 13.91
C GLU A 266 1.74 -23.86 14.31
N GLU A 267 0.52 -23.71 13.80
CA GLU A 267 -0.56 -24.67 14.03
C GLU A 267 -0.27 -26.04 13.43
N THR A 268 0.26 -26.08 12.21
CA THR A 268 0.60 -27.34 11.54
C THR A 268 1.69 -28.08 12.33
N THR A 269 2.77 -27.38 12.71
CA THR A 269 3.85 -27.95 13.51
C THR A 269 3.40 -28.33 14.92
N PHE A 270 2.42 -27.62 15.50
CA PHE A 270 1.83 -28.02 16.77
C PHE A 270 1.02 -29.32 16.62
N SER A 271 0.18 -29.41 15.58
CA SER A 271 -0.60 -30.62 15.29
C SER A 271 0.30 -31.83 15.07
N GLU A 272 1.36 -31.71 14.27
CA GLU A 272 2.34 -32.78 14.01
C GLU A 272 3.00 -33.25 15.31
N ARG A 273 3.46 -32.32 16.17
CA ARG A 273 4.06 -32.66 17.47
C ARG A 273 3.10 -33.39 18.41
N VAL A 274 1.82 -33.02 18.39
CA VAL A 274 0.79 -33.73 19.17
C VAL A 274 0.56 -35.13 18.62
N THR A 275 0.50 -35.29 17.29
CA THR A 275 0.36 -36.61 16.66
C THR A 275 1.55 -37.51 16.97
N ASP A 276 2.79 -37.00 16.88
CA ASP A 276 4.00 -37.74 17.24
C ASP A 276 4.04 -38.16 18.71
N PHE A 277 3.56 -37.29 19.61
CA PHE A 277 3.47 -37.60 21.04
C PHE A 277 2.45 -38.72 21.30
N VAL A 278 1.27 -38.65 20.68
CA VAL A 278 0.23 -39.69 20.82
C VAL A 278 0.70 -41.03 20.28
N ILE A 279 1.40 -41.05 19.13
CA ILE A 279 1.97 -42.29 18.56
C ILE A 279 2.97 -42.91 19.55
N ARG A 280 3.86 -42.11 20.13
CA ARG A 280 4.85 -42.60 21.10
C ARG A 280 4.22 -43.16 22.37
N GLU A 281 3.16 -42.55 22.88
CA GLU A 281 2.46 -43.05 24.07
C GLU A 281 1.79 -44.41 23.78
N VAL A 282 1.15 -44.55 22.62
CA VAL A 282 0.54 -45.82 22.19
C VAL A 282 1.59 -46.92 22.03
N ASP A 283 2.76 -46.61 21.48
CA ASP A 283 3.86 -47.58 21.39
C ASP A 283 4.38 -48.00 22.78
N ASN A 284 4.42 -47.07 23.74
CA ASN A 284 4.91 -47.33 25.10
C ASN A 284 3.93 -48.18 25.94
N ASP A 285 2.61 -48.03 25.72
CA ASP A 285 1.56 -48.83 26.37
C ASP A 285 1.42 -50.25 25.78
N SER A 286 2.08 -50.52 24.64
CA SER A 286 2.05 -51.82 23.95
C SER A 286 3.18 -52.77 24.34
N LEU A 287 4.04 -52.36 25.29
CA LEU A 287 5.18 -53.11 25.86
C LEU A 287 4.90 -53.55 27.30
#